data_AF-A0A7X8LJC6-F1
#
_entry.id   AF-A0A7X8LJC6-F1
#
_cell.length_a   1.000
_cell.length_b   1.000
_cell.length_c   1.000
_cell.angle_alpha   90.00
_cell.angle_beta   90.00
_cell.angle_gamma   90.00
#
_symmetry.space_group_name_H-M   'P 1'
#
loop_
_entity.id
_entity.type
_entity.pdbx_description
1 polymer ?
#
loop_
_entity_poly.entity_id
_entity_poly.type
_entity_poly.pdbx_seq_one_letter_code
_entity_poly.pdbx_strand_id
1 'polypeptide(L)' 'MQNITLRMDAELLKTLRYRAVDEGKSLSAWVTDTLRTLVETSMSADKVKEEALAYLEQGFHLGGEPFSREDIYER' A
#
# COMPACT_ATOMS: atom_id res chain seq x y z
N MET A 1 21.00 -5.86 14.19
CA MET A 1 21.02 -4.96 13.01
C MET A 1 21.81 -5.64 11.91
N GLN A 2 21.29 -5.67 10.69
CA GLN A 2 21.98 -6.25 9.52
C GLN A 2 22.40 -5.12 8.58
N ASN A 3 23.59 -5.21 8.00
CA ASN A 3 24.15 -4.20 7.10
C ASN A 3 24.12 -4.72 5.67
N ILE A 4 23.72 -3.86 4.73
CA ILE A 4 23.67 -4.15 3.30
C ILE A 4 24.47 -3.08 2.56
N THR A 5 25.32 -3.48 1.63
CA THR A 5 26.03 -2.57 0.72
C THR A 5 25.27 -2.48 -0.59
N LEU A 6 24.86 -1.27 -0.96
CA LEU A 6 24.16 -1.00 -2.22
C LEU A 6 25.10 -0.31 -3.21
N ARG A 7 25.11 -0.78 -4.45
CA ARG A 7 25.75 -0.08 -5.56
C ARG A 7 24.72 0.85 -6.20
N MET A 8 25.10 2.10 -6.38
CA MET A 8 24.28 3.15 -6.98
C MET A 8 25.18 4.08 -7.77
N ASP A 9 24.63 4.69 -8.82
CA ASP A 9 25.34 5.72 -9.57
C ASP A 9 25.52 7.00 -8.74
N ALA A 10 26.47 7.84 -9.14
CA ALA A 10 26.85 9.02 -8.39
C ALA A 10 25.75 10.10 -8.38
N GLU A 11 24.95 10.18 -9.45
CA GLU A 11 23.88 11.17 -9.58
C GLU A 11 22.72 10.84 -8.64
N LEU A 12 22.33 9.57 -8.57
CA LEU A 12 21.35 9.07 -7.62
C LEU A 12 21.82 9.32 -6.19
N LEU A 13 23.05 8.93 -5.83
CA LEU A 13 23.57 9.15 -4.47
C LEU A 13 23.54 10.63 -4.06
N LYS A 14 23.87 11.53 -4.99
CA LYS A 14 23.81 12.98 -4.76
C LYS A 14 22.39 13.45 -4.48
N THR A 15 21.44 13.02 -5.31
CA THR A 15 20.02 13.37 -5.18
C THR A 15 19.43 12.86 -3.87
N LEU A 16 19.71 11.61 -3.50
CA LEU A 16 19.23 11.02 -2.25
C LEU A 16 19.79 11.74 -1.02
N ARG A 17 21.04 12.21 -1.06
CA ARG A 17 21.63 13.00 0.04
C ARG A 17 20.91 14.32 0.24
N TYR A 18 20.58 15.04 -0.84
CA TYR A 18 19.80 16.28 -0.72
C TYR A 18 18.43 16.01 -0.10
N ARG A 19 17.72 14.98 -0.56
CA ARG A 19 16.42 14.59 0.00
C ARG A 19 16.50 14.25 1.48
N ALA A 20 17.52 13.49 1.88
CA ALA A 20 17.73 13.16 3.28
C ALA A 20 17.96 14.42 4.14
N VAL A 21 18.74 15.38 3.63
CA VAL A 21 18.99 16.67 4.31
C VAL A 21 17.72 17.51 4.41
N ASP A 22 16.92 17.60 3.34
CA ASP A 22 15.64 18.33 3.34
C ASP A 22 14.68 17.79 4.41
N GLU A 23 14.74 16.49 4.71
CA GLU A 23 13.96 15.84 5.77
C GLU A 23 14.66 15.79 7.14
N GLY A 24 15.87 16.37 7.27
CA GLY A 24 16.64 16.37 8.51
C GLY A 24 17.14 14.98 8.94
N LYS A 25 17.30 14.04 8.00
CA LYS A 25 17.69 12.64 8.24
C LYS A 25 19.08 12.34 7.69
N SER A 26 19.73 11.33 8.26
CA SER A 26 20.88 10.71 7.59
C SER A 26 20.42 9.94 6.35
N LEU A 27 21.32 9.74 5.37
CA LEU A 27 20.98 8.98 4.16
C LEU A 27 20.51 7.55 4.49
N SER A 28 21.17 6.87 5.44
CA SER A 28 20.78 5.51 5.83
C SER A 28 19.41 5.47 6.52
N ALA A 29 19.09 6.45 7.37
CA ALA A 29 17.77 6.56 7.99
C ALA A 29 16.69 6.83 6.92
N TRP A 30 16.94 7.78 6.03
CA TRP A 30 16.01 8.13 4.94
C TRP A 30 15.73 6.93 4.02
N VAL A 31 16.76 6.19 3.62
CA VAL A 31 16.60 4.97 2.80
C VAL A 31 15.81 3.90 3.55
N THR A 32 16.09 3.69 4.84
CA THR A 32 15.40 2.68 5.65
C THR A 32 13.90 3.01 5.80
N ASP A 33 13.58 4.28 6.07
CA ASP A 33 12.19 4.76 6.18
C ASP A 33 11.44 4.63 4.84
N THR A 34 12.12 4.94 3.74
CA THR A 34 11.55 4.82 2.40
C THR A 34 11.21 3.37 2.06
N LEU A 35 12.14 2.44 2.34
CA LEU A 35 11.91 1.00 2.14
C LEU A 35 10.80 0.47 3.04
N ARG A 36 10.74 0.92 4.30
CA ARG A 36 9.67 0.58 5.23
C ARG A 36 8.32 1.01 4.68
N THR A 37 8.22 2.28 4.26
CA THR A 37 6.98 2.84 3.69
C THR A 37 6.54 2.08 2.45
N LEU A 38 7.48 1.70 1.58
CA LEU A 38 7.19 0.92 0.38
C LEU A 38 6.60 -0.46 0.73
N VAL A 39 7.20 -1.16 1.69
CA VAL A 39 6.72 -2.47 2.15
C VAL A 39 5.38 -2.36 2.87
N GLU A 40 5.20 -1.37 3.74
CA GLU A 40 3.94 -1.12 4.43
C GLU A 40 2.82 -0.80 3.45
N THR A 41 3.11 0.01 2.43
CA THR A 41 2.15 0.34 1.36
C THR A 41 1.76 -0.91 0.59
N SER A 42 2.71 -1.76 0.18
CA SER A 42 2.39 -3.00 -0.55
C SER A 42 1.59 -3.98 0.31
N MET A 43 1.98 -4.16 1.58
CA MET A 43 1.26 -5.04 2.51
C MET A 43 -0.15 -4.51 2.81
N SER A 44 -0.32 -3.19 2.93
CA SER A 44 -1.65 -2.60 3.14
C SER A 44 -2.56 -2.82 1.94
N ALA A 45 -2.06 -2.71 0.71
CA ALA A 45 -2.84 -2.96 -0.50
C ALA A 45 -3.27 -4.43 -0.60
N ASP A 46 -2.36 -5.36 -0.30
CA ASP A 46 -2.67 -6.79 -0.31
C ASP A 46 -3.69 -7.16 0.79
N LYS A 47 -3.51 -6.61 1.98
CA LYS A 47 -4.44 -6.83 3.10
C LYS A 47 -5.84 -6.26 2.83
N VAL A 48 -5.94 -5.04 2.31
CA VAL A 48 -7.22 -4.43 1.94
C VAL A 48 -7.92 -5.25 0.85
N LYS A 49 -7.15 -5.78 -0.11
CA LYS A 49 -7.68 -6.66 -1.15
C LYS A 49 -8.20 -7.98 -0.59
N GLU A 50 -7.47 -8.60 0.34
CA GLU A 50 -7.89 -9.82 1.02
C GLU A 50 -9.16 -9.59 1.85
N GLU A 51 -9.22 -8.51 2.62
CA GLU A 51 -10.41 -8.13 3.41
C GLU A 51 -11.61 -7.84 2.52
N ALA A 52 -11.44 -7.09 1.42
CA ALA A 52 -12.51 -6.83 0.46
C ALA A 52 -13.04 -8.12 -0.19
N LEU A 53 -12.15 -9.05 -0.54
CA LEU A 53 -12.55 -10.34 -1.10
C LEU A 53 -13.31 -11.17 -0.06
N ALA A 54 -12.85 -11.20 1.19
CA ALA A 54 -13.55 -11.87 2.29
C ALA A 54 -14.96 -11.30 2.52
N TYR A 55 -15.13 -9.98 2.42
CA TYR A 55 -16.46 -9.36 2.50
C TYR A 55 -17.38 -9.76 1.34
N LEU A 56 -16.84 -9.89 0.12
CA LEU A 56 -17.60 -10.35 -1.04
C LEU A 56 -18.00 -11.83 -0.91
N GLU A 57 -17.09 -12.69 -0.45
CA GLU A 57 -17.34 -14.12 -0.24
C GLU A 57 -18.32 -14.39 0.90
N GLN A 58 -18.18 -13.66 2.02
CA GLN A 58 -19.11 -13.74 3.13
C GLN A 58 -20.53 -13.32 2.70
N GLY A 59 -20.62 -12.32 1.82
CA GLY A 59 -21.87 -11.66 1.46
C GLY A 59 -22.47 -10.89 2.63
N PHE A 60 -23.41 -10.01 2.34
CA PHE A 60 -24.11 -9.22 3.36
C PHE A 60 -25.58 -9.65 3.44
N HIS A 61 -26.05 -9.97 4.65
CA HIS A 61 -27.47 -10.07 4.92
C HIS A 61 -28.05 -8.67 5.13
N LEU A 62 -28.34 -8.01 4.02
CA LEU A 62 -28.89 -6.64 4.00
C LEU A 62 -30.39 -6.58 4.35
N GLY A 63 -31.01 -7.75 4.62
CA GLY A 63 -32.46 -7.87 4.78
C GLY A 63 -33.21 -7.68 3.46
N GLY A 64 -34.52 -7.96 3.50
CA GLY A 64 -35.38 -7.92 2.31
C GLY A 64 -35.45 -9.25 1.56
N GLU A 65 -36.43 -9.36 0.67
CA GLU A 65 -36.55 -10.50 -0.23
C GLU A 65 -35.80 -10.23 -1.54
N PRO A 66 -35.22 -11.26 -2.20
CA PRO A 66 -34.59 -11.08 -3.50
C PRO A 66 -35.59 -10.52 -4.51
N PHE A 67 -35.26 -9.41 -5.16
CA PHE A 67 -36.06 -8.91 -6.28
C PHE A 67 -35.86 -9.81 -7.51
N SER A 68 -36.96 -10.09 -8.22
CA SER A 68 -36.84 -10.59 -9.59
C SER A 68 -36.38 -9.46 -10.52
N ARG A 69 -35.86 -9.83 -11.68
CA ARG A 69 -35.39 -8.84 -12.66
C ARG A 69 -36.56 -7.98 -13.16
N GLU A 70 -37.73 -8.60 -13.25
CA GLU A 70 -38.99 -7.99 -13.64
C GLU A 70 -39.44 -6.94 -12.61
N ASP A 71 -39.27 -7.20 -11.31
CA ASP A 71 -39.64 -6.25 -10.23
C ASP A 71 -38.85 -4.93 -10.25
N ILE A 72 -37.64 -4.95 -10.83
CA ILE A 72 -36.75 -3.77 -10.91
C ILE A 72 -37.08 -2.92 -12.15
N TYR A 73 -37.53 -3.54 -13.23
CA TYR A 73 -37.72 -2.85 -14.52
C TYR A 73 -39.00 -2.00 -14.56
N GLU A 74 -39.95 -2.27 -13.67
CA GLU A 74 -41.25 -1.57 -13.61
C GLU A 74 -41.30 -0.40 -12.59
N ARG A 75 -40.17 0.00 -12.01
CA ARG A 75 -40.07 1.13 -11.07
C ARG A 75 -39.58 2.44 -11.70
#